data_AF-A0A2S0WLK7-F1
#
_entry.id   AF-A0A2S0WLK7-F1
#
_cell.length_a   1.000
_cell.length_b   1.000
_cell.length_c   1.000
_cell.angle_alpha   90.00
_cell.angle_beta   90.00
_cell.angle_gamma   90.00
#
_symmetry.space_group_name_H-M   'P 1'
#
loop_
_entity.id
_entity.type
_entity.pdbx_description
1 polymer ?
#
loop_
_entity_poly.entity_id
_entity_poly.type
_entity_poly.pdbx_seq_one_letter_code
_entity_poly.pdbx_strand_id
1 'polypeptide(L)'
;MIRQLTPDDWADWRHLRGRSLSEDRAAFSASTTMWTGDDDTEERWRARVADGPCFVAYEDGRPVGMVAGQLSGETASLTSMWVAPEARGRGVGAQLVAAVVRWAAGRELVLRVIDGNTAAITAYEAAGFVLQDGVDEEGCRRMVRRRLPYRLVQRPAARATASWLRRARTVGLRGVLGDLNRAGRHARVPAEAAAYGMAWQRGDEDTLRWFPQGITTSADAYGPEPSGGTYEGHDVVLASWYGHGRVGRRLGARISVIDWHDDEPPRYRHVLLVEPHGRWPFHRLRRVKVHAGGIVWYGRHLFVAGSSAGVRVFRLDDVVRVRNRLRTGGYRYVLPQLTSYAAEHDADGTRMTYSFMSLDRGGVGDDHLVAGEYGRKGGSHRLISYAIDGDTGLLRSDGQGRAVPTDLHDRQVVRMQGAVVADGRWVVTSSNGEGLPGDLWVGSPGRFTRHRGVLPTGPEDITWLPQRRQLWSLTEWPGRRWVYAIDADRWFALRR
;
A
#
# COMPACT_ATOMS: atom_id res chain seq x y z
N MET A 1 5.50 -0.28 -20.32
CA MET A 1 6.22 -0.81 -19.13
C MET A 1 7.30 0.19 -18.74
N ILE A 2 7.49 0.51 -17.46
CA ILE A 2 8.68 1.25 -17.00
C ILE A 2 9.67 0.23 -16.42
N ARG A 3 10.97 0.44 -16.58
CA ARG A 3 12.02 -0.44 -16.03
C ARG A 3 13.22 0.38 -15.54
N GLN A 4 13.79 0.00 -14.41
CA GLN A 4 15.09 0.52 -13.98
C GLN A 4 16.19 -0.21 -14.74
N LEU A 5 17.13 0.54 -15.30
CA LEU A 5 18.29 0.01 -16.01
C LEU A 5 19.37 -0.45 -15.04
N THR A 6 20.08 -1.51 -15.42
CA THR A 6 21.39 -1.89 -14.86
C THR A 6 22.49 -1.41 -15.81
N PRO A 7 23.78 -1.41 -15.39
CA PRO A 7 24.87 -1.04 -16.28
C PRO A 7 24.91 -1.85 -17.59
N ASP A 8 24.37 -3.06 -17.63
CA ASP A 8 24.30 -3.87 -18.87
C ASP A 8 23.31 -3.32 -19.90
N ASP A 9 22.36 -2.48 -19.48
CA ASP A 9 21.37 -1.84 -20.35
C ASP A 9 21.83 -0.51 -20.95
N TRP A 10 23.14 -0.20 -20.89
CA TRP A 10 23.69 1.09 -21.30
C TRP A 10 23.34 1.49 -22.74
N ALA A 11 23.16 0.52 -23.63
CA ALA A 11 22.83 0.75 -25.04
C ALA A 11 21.45 1.41 -25.22
N ASP A 12 20.45 1.01 -24.43
CA ASP A 12 19.11 1.60 -24.45
C ASP A 12 19.15 3.07 -23.98
N TRP A 13 19.94 3.34 -22.94
CA TRP A 13 20.15 4.71 -22.43
C TRP A 13 20.84 5.60 -23.47
N ARG A 14 21.92 5.10 -24.11
CA ARG A 14 22.63 5.80 -25.18
C ARG A 14 21.71 6.09 -26.36
N HIS A 15 20.92 5.10 -26.80
CA HIS A 15 19.98 5.26 -27.91
C HIS A 15 18.96 6.37 -27.65
N LEU A 16 18.27 6.33 -26.51
CA LEU A 16 17.30 7.35 -26.14
C LEU A 16 17.93 8.73 -25.94
N ARG A 17 19.15 8.78 -25.36
CA ARG A 17 19.84 10.04 -25.17
C ARG A 17 20.18 10.67 -26.52
N GLY A 18 20.70 9.89 -27.47
CA GLY A 18 20.96 10.32 -28.84
C GLY A 18 19.70 10.88 -29.51
N ARG A 19 18.59 10.13 -29.47
CA ARG A 19 17.30 10.59 -30.01
C ARG A 19 16.81 11.88 -29.36
N SER A 20 16.88 11.98 -28.04
CA SER A 20 16.42 13.16 -27.30
C SER A 20 17.15 14.44 -27.72
N LEU A 21 18.45 14.32 -28.01
CA LEU A 21 19.30 15.43 -28.41
C LEU A 21 19.15 15.80 -29.88
N SER A 22 18.78 14.85 -30.75
CA SER A 22 18.49 15.13 -32.16
C SER A 22 17.08 15.67 -32.39
N GLU A 23 16.08 15.14 -31.70
CA GLU A 23 14.66 15.44 -31.95
C GLU A 23 14.16 16.65 -31.15
N ASP A 24 14.63 16.85 -29.91
CA ASP A 24 14.14 17.92 -29.03
C ASP A 24 15.28 18.64 -28.30
N ARG A 25 16.33 19.05 -29.02
CA ARG A 25 17.49 19.75 -28.44
C ARG A 25 17.10 20.93 -27.54
N ALA A 26 16.06 21.68 -27.93
CA ALA A 26 15.56 22.85 -27.18
C ALA A 26 14.93 22.51 -25.81
N ALA A 27 14.65 21.23 -25.53
CA ALA A 27 14.13 20.78 -24.23
C ALA A 27 15.23 20.58 -23.17
N PHE A 28 16.51 20.71 -23.55
CA PHE A 28 17.66 20.49 -22.67
C PHE A 28 18.53 21.74 -22.58
N SER A 29 19.09 21.97 -21.39
CA SER A 29 20.07 23.04 -21.19
C SER A 29 21.43 22.67 -21.80
N ALA A 30 22.25 23.69 -22.09
CA ALA A 30 23.56 23.53 -22.71
C ALA A 30 24.49 22.59 -21.93
N SER A 31 24.53 22.69 -20.58
CA SER A 31 25.30 21.78 -19.72
C SER A 31 24.83 20.33 -19.74
N THR A 32 23.61 20.06 -20.21
CA THR A 32 23.13 18.67 -20.36
C THR A 32 23.60 18.04 -21.69
N THR A 33 24.18 18.84 -22.59
CA THR A 33 24.64 18.45 -23.93
C THR A 33 26.16 18.39 -24.01
N MET A 34 26.77 17.30 -23.56
CA MET A 34 28.03 16.81 -24.12
C MET A 34 28.22 15.31 -23.77
N TRP A 35 27.83 14.46 -24.73
CA TRP A 35 27.94 12.99 -24.69
C TRP A 35 28.31 12.44 -26.08
N THR A 36 29.04 13.22 -26.87
CA THR A 36 29.41 12.94 -28.27
C THR A 36 30.89 13.24 -28.47
N GLY A 37 31.55 12.56 -29.41
CA GLY A 37 33.00 12.69 -29.65
C GLY A 37 33.78 11.56 -29.00
N ASP A 38 35.01 11.83 -28.55
CA ASP A 38 35.91 10.83 -27.92
C ASP A 38 35.34 10.22 -26.62
N ASP A 39 34.31 10.86 -26.07
CA ASP A 39 33.61 10.49 -24.86
C ASP A 39 32.45 9.49 -25.06
N ASP A 40 32.10 9.15 -26.30
CA ASP A 40 31.01 8.22 -26.61
C ASP A 40 31.46 6.75 -26.48
N THR A 41 31.87 6.35 -25.27
CA THR A 41 32.38 5.02 -24.95
C THR A 41 31.39 4.19 -24.13
N GLU A 42 31.41 2.87 -24.31
CA GLU A 42 30.60 1.94 -23.53
C GLU A 42 30.85 2.12 -22.02
N GLU A 43 32.11 2.26 -21.61
CA GLU A 43 32.50 2.43 -20.21
C GLU A 43 31.84 3.66 -19.58
N ARG A 44 31.76 4.78 -20.30
CA ARG A 44 31.13 6.00 -19.80
C ARG A 44 29.61 5.84 -19.69
N TRP A 45 28.97 5.17 -20.65
CA TRP A 45 27.53 4.91 -20.58
C TRP A 45 27.17 3.96 -19.44
N ARG A 46 27.96 2.90 -19.23
CA ARG A 46 27.83 2.01 -18.08
C ARG A 46 28.00 2.78 -16.77
N ALA A 47 29.03 3.62 -16.67
CA ALA A 47 29.25 4.46 -15.50
C ALA A 47 28.07 5.43 -15.25
N ARG A 48 27.50 6.01 -16.31
CA ARG A 48 26.32 6.88 -16.21
C ARG A 48 25.09 6.16 -15.65
N VAL A 49 24.87 4.92 -16.06
CA VAL A 49 23.75 4.09 -15.55
C VAL A 49 24.05 3.60 -14.13
N ALA A 50 25.32 3.47 -13.74
CA ALA A 50 25.73 3.11 -12.38
C ALA A 50 25.65 4.27 -11.37
N ASP A 51 25.79 5.53 -11.81
CA ASP A 51 25.86 6.72 -10.94
C ASP A 51 24.55 7.02 -10.18
N GLY A 52 23.42 6.53 -10.68
CA GLY A 52 22.11 6.73 -10.08
C GLY A 52 21.03 5.98 -10.85
N PRO A 53 19.79 5.93 -10.36
CA PRO A 53 18.75 5.18 -11.05
C PRO A 53 18.42 5.83 -12.39
N CYS A 54 18.53 5.04 -13.45
CA CYS A 54 18.05 5.35 -14.78
C CYS A 54 16.79 4.53 -15.05
N PHE A 55 15.69 5.17 -15.41
CA PHE A 55 14.45 4.49 -15.77
C PHE A 55 14.12 4.70 -17.24
N VAL A 56 13.66 3.64 -17.91
CA VAL A 56 13.22 3.66 -19.30
C VAL A 56 11.78 3.18 -19.41
N ALA A 57 11.02 3.85 -20.28
CA ALA A 57 9.70 3.41 -20.71
C ALA A 57 9.80 2.60 -21.99
N TYR A 58 9.14 1.44 -22.03
CA TYR A 58 9.00 0.60 -23.21
C TYR A 58 7.53 0.52 -23.65
N GLU A 59 7.30 0.65 -24.96
CA GLU A 59 6.03 0.39 -25.65
C GLU A 59 6.32 -0.66 -26.73
N ASP A 60 5.60 -1.79 -26.73
CA ASP A 60 5.83 -2.94 -27.63
C ASP A 60 7.30 -3.40 -27.71
N GLY A 61 7.97 -3.41 -26.56
CA GLY A 61 9.38 -3.81 -26.44
C GLY A 61 10.39 -2.74 -26.92
N ARG A 62 9.93 -1.58 -27.39
CA ARG A 62 10.80 -0.49 -27.87
C ARG A 62 10.94 0.60 -26.80
N PRO A 63 12.16 1.10 -26.54
CA PRO A 63 12.36 2.22 -25.64
C PRO A 63 11.76 3.51 -26.22
N VAL A 64 10.88 4.17 -25.46
CA VAL A 64 10.13 5.37 -25.88
C VAL A 64 10.24 6.54 -24.91
N GLY A 65 10.98 6.41 -23.80
CA GLY A 65 11.20 7.51 -22.86
C GLY A 65 12.22 7.17 -21.80
N MET A 66 12.83 8.18 -21.20
CA MET A 66 13.89 8.05 -20.21
C MET A 66 13.78 9.12 -19.12
N VAL A 67 14.30 8.79 -17.93
CA VAL A 67 14.55 9.75 -16.85
C VAL A 67 15.64 9.20 -15.93
N ALA A 68 16.39 10.07 -15.28
CA ALA A 68 17.34 9.69 -14.25
C ALA A 68 17.09 10.41 -12.93
N GLY A 69 17.41 9.73 -11.83
CA GLY A 69 17.63 10.32 -10.52
C GLY A 69 19.11 10.48 -10.22
N GLN A 70 19.48 11.51 -9.48
CA GLN A 70 20.82 11.65 -8.89
C GLN A 70 20.69 12.14 -7.44
N LEU A 71 21.59 11.72 -6.56
CA LEU A 71 21.57 12.11 -5.16
C LEU A 71 22.79 12.96 -4.84
N SER A 72 22.57 14.15 -4.29
CA SER A 72 23.64 15.03 -3.79
C SER A 72 23.34 15.41 -2.34
N GLY A 73 24.08 14.82 -1.40
CA GLY A 73 23.79 14.93 0.02
C GLY A 73 22.40 14.38 0.37
N GLU A 74 21.52 15.24 0.90
CA GLU A 74 20.14 14.88 1.23
C GLU A 74 19.11 15.19 0.12
N THR A 75 19.53 15.90 -0.92
CA THR A 75 18.66 16.35 -2.01
C THR A 75 18.79 15.43 -3.22
N ALA A 76 17.66 14.92 -3.68
CA ALA A 76 17.57 14.19 -4.93
C ALA A 76 17.31 15.16 -6.09
N SER A 77 17.81 14.85 -7.29
CA SER A 77 17.50 15.57 -8.51
C SER A 77 16.91 14.66 -9.58
N LEU A 78 15.93 15.15 -10.33
CA LEU A 78 15.38 14.52 -11.52
C LEU A 78 16.03 15.18 -12.75
N THR A 79 16.66 14.37 -13.59
CA THR A 79 17.40 14.83 -14.77
C THR A 79 17.10 13.96 -15.99
N SER A 80 17.55 14.40 -17.16
CA SER A 80 17.50 13.60 -18.41
C SER A 80 16.09 13.10 -18.78
N MET A 81 15.05 13.87 -18.41
CA MET A 81 13.66 13.51 -18.69
C MET A 81 13.34 13.71 -20.17
N TRP A 82 12.84 12.67 -20.82
CA TRP A 82 12.40 12.73 -22.21
C TRP A 82 11.36 11.65 -22.53
N VAL A 83 10.44 11.98 -23.43
CA VAL A 83 9.49 11.04 -24.02
C VAL A 83 9.46 11.27 -25.53
N ALA A 84 9.61 10.19 -26.28
CA ALA A 84 9.57 10.20 -27.73
C ALA A 84 8.27 10.83 -28.25
N PRO A 85 8.31 11.69 -29.29
CA PRO A 85 7.13 12.39 -29.80
C PRO A 85 5.91 11.47 -30.02
N GLU A 86 6.14 10.29 -30.59
CA GLU A 86 5.13 9.26 -30.87
C GLU A 86 4.41 8.70 -29.62
N ALA A 87 5.05 8.77 -28.46
CA ALA A 87 4.56 8.24 -27.18
C ALA A 87 3.99 9.32 -26.25
N ARG A 88 4.00 10.61 -26.65
CA ARG A 88 3.46 11.72 -25.86
C ARG A 88 1.92 11.63 -25.75
N GLY A 89 1.37 12.27 -24.71
CA GLY A 89 -0.08 12.27 -24.44
C GLY A 89 -0.64 10.96 -23.89
N ARG A 90 0.19 9.90 -23.76
CA ARG A 90 -0.21 8.57 -23.26
C ARG A 90 0.11 8.34 -21.79
N GLY A 91 0.50 9.38 -21.06
CA GLY A 91 0.86 9.28 -19.63
C GLY A 91 2.25 8.72 -19.33
N VAL A 92 3.06 8.39 -20.35
CA VAL A 92 4.43 7.84 -20.18
C VAL A 92 5.30 8.75 -19.30
N GLY A 93 5.26 10.07 -19.53
CA GLY A 93 6.04 11.01 -18.73
C GLY A 93 5.66 11.03 -17.26
N ALA A 94 4.36 10.93 -16.95
CA ALA A 94 3.90 10.85 -15.57
C ALA A 94 4.38 9.57 -14.87
N GLN A 95 4.41 8.44 -15.58
CA GLN A 95 4.92 7.17 -15.03
C GLN A 95 6.44 7.23 -14.77
N LEU A 96 7.22 7.87 -15.65
CA LEU A 96 8.66 8.09 -15.46
C LEU A 96 8.93 8.99 -14.25
N VAL A 97 8.23 10.13 -14.13
CA VAL A 97 8.36 11.02 -12.96
C VAL A 97 7.99 10.29 -11.67
N ALA A 98 6.91 9.52 -11.68
CA ALA A 98 6.50 8.72 -10.52
C ALA A 98 7.57 7.70 -10.10
N ALA A 99 8.31 7.12 -11.05
CA ALA A 99 9.43 6.21 -10.73
C ALA A 99 10.55 6.94 -9.95
N VAL A 100 10.94 8.15 -10.38
CA VAL A 100 11.97 8.93 -9.68
C VAL A 100 11.48 9.46 -8.33
N VAL A 101 10.22 9.91 -8.24
CA VAL A 101 9.60 10.34 -6.97
C VAL A 101 9.61 9.20 -5.94
N ARG A 102 9.25 7.98 -6.37
CA ARG A 102 9.31 6.80 -5.50
C ARG A 102 10.72 6.49 -5.04
N TRP A 103 11.70 6.50 -5.97
CA TRP A 103 13.11 6.31 -5.63
C TRP A 103 13.64 7.36 -4.63
N ALA A 104 13.23 8.62 -4.78
CA ALA A 104 13.64 9.69 -3.87
C ALA A 104 13.15 9.47 -2.43
N ALA A 105 12.21 8.55 -2.19
CA ALA A 105 11.78 8.07 -0.87
C ALA A 105 11.46 9.20 0.12
N GLY A 106 10.70 10.19 -0.36
CA GLY A 106 10.25 11.33 0.45
C GLY A 106 11.31 12.39 0.74
N ARG A 107 12.52 12.30 0.16
CA ARG A 107 13.52 13.38 0.16
C ARG A 107 13.01 14.60 -0.60
N GLU A 108 13.66 15.74 -0.37
CA GLU A 108 13.50 16.87 -1.29
C GLU A 108 13.99 16.44 -2.67
N LEU A 109 13.14 16.63 -3.68
CA LEU A 109 13.44 16.31 -5.08
C LEU A 109 13.36 17.58 -5.91
N VAL A 110 14.41 17.85 -6.68
CA VAL A 110 14.56 19.10 -7.44
C VAL A 110 14.75 18.79 -8.91
N LEU A 111 14.35 19.72 -9.77
CA LEU A 111 14.63 19.64 -11.20
C LEU A 111 14.81 21.02 -11.80
N ARG A 112 15.43 21.03 -12.98
CA ARG A 112 15.53 22.21 -13.86
C ARG A 112 14.66 21.96 -15.09
N VAL A 113 13.89 22.96 -15.49
CA VAL A 113 13.04 22.93 -16.68
C VAL A 113 13.22 24.21 -17.47
N ILE A 114 13.33 24.11 -18.80
CA ILE A 114 13.44 25.28 -19.67
C ILE A 114 12.25 26.22 -19.44
N ASP A 115 12.53 27.51 -19.28
CA ASP A 115 11.48 28.52 -19.10
C ASP A 115 10.52 28.53 -20.29
N GLY A 116 9.22 28.68 -20.02
CA GLY A 116 8.17 28.58 -21.03
C GLY A 116 7.82 27.16 -21.50
N ASN A 117 8.48 26.09 -21.02
CA ASN A 117 8.07 24.70 -21.30
C ASN A 117 6.82 24.31 -20.49
N THR A 118 5.68 24.91 -20.85
CA THR A 118 4.41 24.79 -20.12
C THR A 118 3.96 23.34 -19.97
N ALA A 119 4.15 22.51 -21.01
CA ALA A 119 3.77 21.10 -20.96
C ALA A 119 4.54 20.31 -19.89
N ALA A 120 5.86 20.51 -19.80
CA ALA A 120 6.68 19.87 -18.77
C ALA A 120 6.37 20.43 -17.37
N ILE A 121 6.23 21.75 -17.24
CA ILE A 121 5.88 22.41 -15.97
C ILE A 121 4.57 21.85 -15.43
N THR A 122 3.50 21.80 -16.23
CA THR A 122 2.20 21.26 -15.81
C THR A 122 2.31 19.78 -15.41
N ALA A 123 3.14 18.99 -16.10
CA ALA A 123 3.36 17.59 -15.74
C ALA A 123 4.08 17.45 -14.38
N TYR A 124 5.09 18.29 -14.11
CA TYR A 124 5.79 18.29 -12.82
C TYR A 124 4.93 18.84 -11.69
N GLU A 125 4.13 19.87 -11.92
CA GLU A 125 3.16 20.38 -10.94
C GLU A 125 2.14 19.31 -10.55
N ALA A 126 1.65 18.54 -11.54
CA ALA A 126 0.77 17.39 -11.28
C ALA A 126 1.45 16.30 -10.44
N ALA A 127 2.79 16.21 -10.46
CA ALA A 127 3.59 15.32 -9.62
C ALA A 127 4.01 15.93 -8.26
N GLY A 128 3.49 17.12 -7.92
CA GLY A 128 3.71 17.78 -6.63
C GLY A 128 4.95 18.67 -6.56
N PHE A 129 5.57 18.98 -7.69
CA PHE A 129 6.61 20.00 -7.74
C PHE A 129 6.01 21.40 -7.73
N VAL A 130 6.71 22.33 -7.11
CA VAL A 130 6.36 23.75 -7.10
C VAL A 130 7.44 24.52 -7.85
N LEU A 131 7.03 25.24 -8.89
CA LEU A 131 7.90 26.14 -9.65
C LEU A 131 8.41 27.25 -8.74
N GLN A 132 9.73 27.45 -8.74
CA GLN A 132 10.37 28.54 -8.00
C GLN A 132 10.50 29.78 -8.90
N ASP A 133 10.65 30.93 -8.26
CA ASP A 133 10.99 32.17 -8.95
C ASP A 133 12.44 32.16 -9.42
N GLY A 134 12.72 32.93 -10.48
CA GLY A 134 14.04 33.06 -11.09
C GLY A 134 14.27 32.10 -12.26
N VAL A 135 15.10 32.57 -13.20
CA VAL A 135 15.60 31.83 -14.34
C VAL A 135 17.13 31.84 -14.22
N ASP A 136 17.75 30.68 -14.34
CA ASP A 136 19.21 30.57 -14.30
C ASP A 136 19.86 30.96 -15.64
N GLU A 137 21.20 31.01 -15.66
CA GLU A 137 22.00 31.46 -16.82
C GLU A 137 21.77 30.60 -18.08
N GLU A 138 21.24 29.39 -17.94
CA GLU A 138 20.91 28.51 -19.07
C GLU A 138 19.43 28.55 -19.44
N GLY A 139 18.68 29.56 -18.97
CA GLY A 139 17.27 29.73 -19.29
C GLY A 139 16.35 28.72 -18.59
N CYS A 140 16.82 28.04 -17.53
CA CYS A 140 16.01 27.08 -16.80
C CYS A 140 15.42 27.68 -15.53
N ARG A 141 14.21 27.24 -15.19
CA ARG A 141 13.58 27.46 -13.89
C ARG A 141 13.75 26.23 -13.01
N ARG A 142 13.89 26.45 -11.71
CA ARG A 142 13.95 25.38 -10.70
C ARG A 142 12.53 24.98 -10.27
N MET A 143 12.27 23.68 -10.14
CA MET A 143 11.07 23.18 -9.48
C MET A 143 11.46 22.28 -8.31
N VAL A 144 10.68 22.35 -7.22
CA VAL A 144 10.96 21.64 -5.97
C VAL A 144 9.75 20.86 -5.50
N ARG A 145 9.94 19.57 -5.26
CA ARG A 145 9.02 18.74 -4.47
C ARG A 145 9.59 18.61 -3.07
N ARG A 146 8.87 19.17 -2.09
CA ARG A 146 9.32 19.20 -0.70
C ARG A 146 9.44 17.81 -0.11
N ARG A 147 10.33 17.68 0.87
CA ARG A 147 10.42 16.51 1.74
C ARG A 147 9.07 16.22 2.39
N LEU A 148 8.72 14.94 2.51
CA LEU A 148 7.48 14.54 3.18
C LEU A 148 7.66 14.58 4.71
N PRO A 149 6.71 15.18 5.47
CA PRO A 149 6.90 15.45 6.89
C PRO A 149 6.54 14.25 7.78
N TYR A 150 6.38 13.05 7.24
CA TYR A 150 5.92 11.86 7.97
C TYR A 150 6.99 10.78 7.99
N ARG A 151 7.00 9.97 9.05
CA ARG A 151 7.83 8.77 9.12
C ARG A 151 7.22 7.73 10.06
N LEU A 152 7.51 6.47 9.77
CA LEU A 152 7.18 5.33 10.59
C LEU A 152 8.47 4.79 11.21
N VAL A 153 8.65 4.99 12.51
CA VAL A 153 9.88 4.59 13.21
C VAL A 153 9.72 3.19 13.79
N GLN A 154 10.49 2.24 13.29
CA GLN A 154 10.44 0.86 13.76
C GLN A 154 10.90 0.81 15.23
N ARG A 155 10.08 0.20 16.08
CA ARG A 155 10.46 -0.12 17.45
C ARG A 155 11.21 -1.45 17.48
N PRO A 156 12.12 -1.66 18.43
CA PRO A 156 12.74 -2.98 18.61
C PRO A 156 11.67 -4.05 18.86
N ALA A 157 11.87 -5.25 18.32
CA ALA A 157 11.00 -6.38 18.60
C ALA A 157 10.90 -6.62 20.11
N ALA A 158 9.70 -6.93 20.59
CA ALA A 158 9.46 -7.05 22.02
C ALA A 158 10.22 -8.27 22.58
N ARG A 159 11.25 -8.03 23.41
CA ARG A 159 12.00 -9.10 24.12
C ARG A 159 11.08 -10.05 24.88
N ALA A 160 9.96 -9.52 25.41
CA ALA A 160 8.91 -10.30 26.07
C ALA A 160 8.22 -11.28 25.11
N THR A 161 7.96 -10.90 23.85
CA THR A 161 7.39 -11.79 22.83
C THR A 161 8.33 -12.96 22.56
N ALA A 162 9.60 -12.69 22.25
CA ALA A 162 10.58 -13.74 21.98
C ALA A 162 10.76 -14.69 23.19
N SER A 163 10.82 -14.13 24.40
CA SER A 163 10.93 -14.91 25.64
C SER A 163 9.72 -15.80 25.91
N TRP A 164 8.53 -15.30 25.59
CA TRP A 164 7.28 -16.04 25.73
C TRP A 164 7.17 -17.16 24.69
N LEU A 165 7.50 -16.87 23.42
CA LEU A 165 7.43 -17.84 22.31
C LEU A 165 8.30 -19.08 22.55
N ARG A 166 9.48 -18.94 23.18
CA ARG A 166 10.37 -20.08 23.52
C ARG A 166 9.70 -21.19 24.35
N ARG A 167 8.58 -20.91 25.01
CA ARG A 167 7.84 -21.88 25.83
C ARG A 167 6.40 -22.10 25.36
N ALA A 168 5.96 -21.32 24.38
CA ALA A 168 4.61 -21.42 23.84
C ALA A 168 4.53 -22.56 22.82
N ARG A 169 3.34 -23.14 22.66
CA ARG A 169 3.07 -24.06 21.56
C ARG A 169 2.70 -23.24 20.33
N THR A 170 3.71 -22.85 19.57
CA THR A 170 3.54 -22.24 18.25
C THR A 170 3.01 -23.28 17.26
N VAL A 171 2.02 -22.89 16.47
CA VAL A 171 1.36 -23.77 15.48
C VAL A 171 1.23 -23.10 14.10
N GLY A 172 1.53 -21.80 14.00
CA GLY A 172 1.38 -21.03 12.77
C GLY A 172 -0.06 -20.92 12.27
N LEU A 173 -0.22 -20.29 11.10
CA LEU A 173 -1.52 -20.15 10.45
C LEU A 173 -2.08 -21.52 10.02
N ARG A 174 -1.23 -22.43 9.51
CA ARG A 174 -1.56 -23.84 9.24
C ARG A 174 -2.31 -24.50 10.39
N GLY A 175 -1.85 -24.31 11.62
CA GLY A 175 -2.50 -24.90 12.81
C GLY A 175 -3.91 -24.34 13.10
N VAL A 176 -4.23 -23.14 12.62
CA VAL A 176 -5.58 -22.56 12.71
C VAL A 176 -6.47 -23.12 11.61
N LEU A 177 -5.98 -23.21 10.38
CA LEU A 177 -6.69 -23.78 9.23
C LEU A 177 -7.06 -25.25 9.47
N GLY A 178 -6.18 -26.03 10.13
CA GLY A 178 -6.49 -27.40 10.55
C GLY A 178 -7.50 -27.52 11.71
N ASP A 179 -8.01 -26.42 12.29
CA ASP A 179 -8.91 -26.41 13.44
C ASP A 179 -9.96 -25.29 13.32
N LEU A 180 -10.69 -25.21 12.21
CA LEU A 180 -11.78 -24.24 12.01
C LEU A 180 -13.07 -24.69 12.70
N ASN A 181 -13.76 -23.78 13.40
CA ASN A 181 -14.97 -24.12 14.21
C ASN A 181 -16.19 -23.26 13.93
N ARG A 182 -16.21 -22.58 12.79
CA ARG A 182 -17.32 -21.77 12.32
C ARG A 182 -17.51 -22.02 10.84
N ALA A 183 -18.74 -21.84 10.39
CA ALA A 183 -19.11 -21.87 8.99
C ALA A 183 -19.84 -20.57 8.67
N GLY A 184 -19.35 -19.85 7.68
CA GLY A 184 -20.12 -18.83 7.01
C GLY A 184 -21.19 -19.47 6.13
N ARG A 185 -21.89 -18.65 5.36
CA ARG A 185 -22.87 -19.10 4.38
C ARG A 185 -22.69 -18.24 3.15
N HIS A 186 -22.57 -18.84 1.96
CA HIS A 186 -22.60 -18.05 0.73
C HIS A 186 -23.89 -17.25 0.68
N ALA A 187 -23.78 -15.99 0.29
CA ALA A 187 -24.88 -15.05 0.33
C ALA A 187 -24.84 -14.15 -0.89
N ARG A 188 -26.02 -13.87 -1.44
CA ARG A 188 -26.17 -12.74 -2.36
C ARG A 188 -26.04 -11.46 -1.54
N VAL A 189 -25.02 -10.67 -1.83
CA VAL A 189 -24.79 -9.38 -1.20
C VAL A 189 -25.65 -8.33 -1.92
N PRO A 190 -26.47 -7.54 -1.20
CA PRO A 190 -27.43 -6.63 -1.81
C PRO A 190 -26.76 -5.34 -2.31
N ALA A 191 -25.96 -5.45 -3.38
CA ALA A 191 -25.21 -4.34 -3.98
C ALA A 191 -24.90 -4.62 -5.45
N GLU A 192 -24.88 -3.57 -6.28
CA GLU A 192 -24.60 -3.70 -7.72
C GLU A 192 -23.19 -4.24 -8.01
N ALA A 193 -22.20 -3.80 -7.24
CA ALA A 193 -20.80 -4.13 -7.44
C ALA A 193 -20.42 -5.51 -6.90
N ALA A 194 -21.20 -6.09 -5.98
CA ALA A 194 -20.88 -7.37 -5.39
C ALA A 194 -21.20 -8.51 -6.38
N ALA A 195 -20.18 -9.28 -6.74
CA ALA A 195 -20.31 -10.45 -7.61
C ALA A 195 -20.86 -11.63 -6.81
N TYR A 196 -20.20 -11.95 -5.70
CA TYR A 196 -20.59 -12.98 -4.75
C TYR A 196 -19.98 -12.66 -3.38
N GLY A 197 -20.38 -13.41 -2.36
CA GLY A 197 -19.85 -13.24 -1.02
C GLY A 197 -20.36 -14.28 -0.04
N MET A 198 -19.99 -14.10 1.22
CA MET A 198 -20.49 -14.87 2.34
C MET A 198 -21.08 -13.95 3.41
N ALA A 199 -22.11 -14.42 4.10
CA ALA A 199 -22.51 -13.93 5.40
C ALA A 199 -21.79 -14.71 6.51
N TRP A 200 -21.54 -14.05 7.63
CA TRP A 200 -20.94 -14.69 8.81
C TRP A 200 -21.92 -15.69 9.46
N GLN A 201 -21.40 -16.56 10.34
CA GLN A 201 -22.29 -17.33 11.22
C GLN A 201 -23.13 -16.35 12.06
N ARG A 202 -24.44 -16.61 12.26
CA ARG A 202 -25.38 -15.72 12.96
C ARG A 202 -24.81 -14.99 14.19
N GLY A 203 -24.12 -15.70 15.07
CA GLY A 203 -23.53 -15.09 16.28
C GLY A 203 -22.44 -14.03 16.02
N ASP A 204 -21.70 -14.14 14.92
CA ASP A 204 -20.74 -13.13 14.48
C ASP A 204 -21.37 -12.09 13.53
N GLU A 205 -22.46 -12.43 12.83
CA GLU A 205 -23.26 -11.51 12.02
C GLU A 205 -24.01 -10.48 12.90
N ASP A 206 -24.62 -10.94 13.99
CA ASP A 206 -25.53 -10.13 14.82
C ASP A 206 -24.86 -9.48 16.04
N THR A 207 -23.59 -9.83 16.33
CA THR A 207 -22.93 -9.35 17.55
C THR A 207 -22.77 -7.83 17.57
N LEU A 208 -23.20 -7.21 18.67
CA LEU A 208 -22.97 -5.79 18.97
C LEU A 208 -21.63 -5.52 19.66
N ARG A 209 -20.79 -6.54 19.81
CA ARG A 209 -19.50 -6.45 20.54
C ARG A 209 -18.28 -6.44 19.64
N TRP A 210 -18.41 -6.96 18.43
CA TRP A 210 -17.29 -7.13 17.51
C TRP A 210 -17.73 -6.62 16.14
N PHE A 211 -16.92 -5.75 15.55
CA PHE A 211 -17.18 -5.12 14.25
C PHE A 211 -16.00 -5.41 13.34
N PRO A 212 -16.22 -6.01 12.16
CA PRO A 212 -15.15 -6.26 11.20
C PRO A 212 -14.81 -4.95 10.47
N GLN A 213 -13.55 -4.73 10.11
CA GLN A 213 -13.14 -3.54 9.35
C GLN A 213 -12.10 -3.81 8.26
N GLY A 214 -10.96 -4.41 8.62
CA GLY A 214 -9.85 -4.64 7.70
C GLY A 214 -9.95 -5.98 6.98
N ILE A 215 -9.43 -6.06 5.75
CA ILE A 215 -9.41 -7.28 4.93
C ILE A 215 -8.09 -7.43 4.16
N THR A 216 -7.59 -8.66 4.03
CA THR A 216 -6.45 -9.02 3.18
C THR A 216 -6.58 -10.48 2.75
N THR A 217 -5.90 -10.89 1.69
CA THR A 217 -5.97 -12.27 1.15
C THR A 217 -4.60 -12.94 1.12
N SER A 218 -4.56 -14.26 0.88
CA SER A 218 -3.30 -14.97 0.63
C SER A 218 -2.56 -14.50 -0.63
N ALA A 219 -3.25 -13.90 -1.61
CA ALA A 219 -2.56 -13.33 -2.77
C ALA A 219 -1.75 -12.07 -2.42
N ASP A 220 -2.22 -11.30 -1.44
CA ASP A 220 -1.44 -10.17 -0.91
C ASP A 220 -0.08 -10.66 -0.37
N ALA A 221 0.00 -11.89 0.12
CA ALA A 221 1.20 -12.45 0.73
C ALA A 221 2.30 -12.79 -0.29
N TYR A 222 1.95 -13.39 -1.43
CA TYR A 222 2.92 -13.98 -2.36
C TYR A 222 2.92 -13.37 -3.77
N GLY A 223 2.11 -12.34 -4.02
CA GLY A 223 2.15 -11.56 -5.26
C GLY A 223 1.33 -12.17 -6.40
N PRO A 224 1.49 -11.65 -7.63
CA PRO A 224 0.57 -11.91 -8.75
C PRO A 224 0.85 -13.21 -9.50
N GLU A 225 1.86 -14.00 -9.10
CA GLU A 225 2.14 -15.26 -9.79
C GLU A 225 0.89 -16.16 -9.76
N PRO A 226 0.54 -16.82 -10.89
CA PRO A 226 -0.67 -17.66 -10.97
C PRO A 226 -0.70 -18.78 -9.91
N SER A 227 0.47 -19.31 -9.54
CA SER A 227 0.65 -20.29 -8.45
C SER A 227 0.76 -19.66 -7.05
N GLY A 228 0.91 -18.34 -6.95
CA GLY A 228 1.18 -17.59 -5.71
C GLY A 228 -0.06 -17.11 -4.94
N GLY A 229 -1.29 -17.34 -5.43
CA GLY A 229 -2.50 -16.81 -4.77
C GLY A 229 -2.89 -17.50 -3.45
N THR A 230 -2.32 -18.67 -3.14
CA THR A 230 -2.79 -19.57 -2.08
C THR A 230 -1.77 -19.72 -0.95
N TYR A 231 -2.27 -20.02 0.26
CA TYR A 231 -1.45 -20.45 1.39
C TYR A 231 -1.58 -21.95 1.58
N GLU A 232 -0.53 -22.70 1.25
CA GLU A 232 -0.53 -24.16 1.35
C GLU A 232 -1.71 -24.83 0.60
N GLY A 233 -2.11 -24.27 -0.53
CA GLY A 233 -3.24 -24.75 -1.34
C GLY A 233 -4.62 -24.21 -0.91
N HIS A 234 -4.67 -23.34 0.09
CA HIS A 234 -5.91 -22.70 0.54
C HIS A 234 -6.03 -21.25 0.03
N ASP A 235 -7.21 -20.87 -0.44
CA ASP A 235 -7.59 -19.47 -0.62
C ASP A 235 -7.96 -18.88 0.74
N VAL A 236 -7.05 -18.10 1.33
CA VAL A 236 -7.24 -17.60 2.69
C VAL A 236 -7.62 -16.13 2.66
N VAL A 237 -8.73 -15.80 3.30
CA VAL A 237 -9.13 -14.41 3.58
C VAL A 237 -8.95 -14.13 5.06
N LEU A 238 -8.25 -13.06 5.38
CA LEU A 238 -8.14 -12.55 6.74
C LEU A 238 -9.03 -11.31 6.88
N ALA A 239 -9.83 -11.28 7.95
CA ALA A 239 -10.63 -10.11 8.32
C ALA A 239 -10.33 -9.69 9.75
N SER A 240 -9.99 -8.42 9.98
CA SER A 240 -9.80 -7.90 11.33
C SER A 240 -11.12 -7.47 11.95
N TRP A 241 -11.17 -7.52 13.28
CA TRP A 241 -12.28 -7.00 14.06
C TRP A 241 -11.78 -6.22 15.26
N TYR A 242 -12.46 -5.13 15.58
CA TYR A 242 -12.32 -4.48 16.88
C TYR A 242 -13.50 -4.78 17.78
N GLY A 243 -13.24 -4.78 19.09
CA GLY A 243 -14.21 -5.16 20.08
C GLY A 243 -14.55 -4.06 21.09
N HIS A 244 -15.85 -3.82 21.27
CA HIS A 244 -16.41 -3.00 22.34
C HIS A 244 -17.08 -3.87 23.41
N GLY A 245 -16.70 -3.62 24.65
CA GLY A 245 -17.24 -4.26 25.84
C GLY A 245 -18.27 -3.38 26.54
N ARG A 246 -18.84 -3.88 27.63
CA ARG A 246 -19.76 -3.12 28.49
C ARG A 246 -19.04 -1.90 29.07
N VAL A 247 -19.76 -0.77 29.16
CA VAL A 247 -19.29 0.48 29.80
C VAL A 247 -17.93 0.95 29.23
N GLY A 248 -17.87 1.15 27.90
CA GLY A 248 -16.71 1.76 27.22
C GLY A 248 -15.40 0.93 27.21
N ARG A 249 -15.36 -0.27 27.81
CA ARG A 249 -14.14 -1.11 27.82
C ARG A 249 -13.86 -1.69 26.45
N ARG A 250 -12.63 -1.58 25.92
CA ARG A 250 -12.23 -2.24 24.66
C ARG A 250 -11.88 -3.73 24.89
N LEU A 251 -12.48 -4.63 24.10
CA LEU A 251 -12.20 -6.09 24.12
C LEU A 251 -10.94 -6.48 23.35
N GLY A 252 -10.32 -5.51 22.68
CA GLY A 252 -9.13 -5.66 21.86
C GLY A 252 -9.45 -5.87 20.38
N ALA A 253 -8.47 -6.33 19.63
CA ALA A 253 -8.56 -6.68 18.23
C ALA A 253 -8.35 -8.19 18.03
N ARG A 254 -9.00 -8.76 17.02
CA ARG A 254 -8.85 -10.15 16.57
C ARG A 254 -8.82 -10.19 15.05
N ILE A 255 -8.38 -11.31 14.50
CA ILE A 255 -8.58 -11.65 13.09
C ILE A 255 -9.46 -12.89 12.98
N SER A 256 -10.25 -12.97 11.92
CA SER A 256 -10.81 -14.23 11.43
C SER A 256 -9.88 -14.76 10.35
N VAL A 257 -9.51 -16.03 10.47
CA VAL A 257 -8.86 -16.79 9.40
C VAL A 257 -9.97 -17.55 8.70
N ILE A 258 -10.26 -17.18 7.45
CA ILE A 258 -11.30 -17.78 6.62
C ILE A 258 -10.61 -18.64 5.58
N ASP A 259 -10.94 -19.92 5.55
CA ASP A 259 -10.63 -20.83 4.45
C ASP A 259 -11.78 -20.70 3.45
N TRP A 260 -11.51 -20.01 2.35
CA TRP A 260 -12.49 -19.68 1.33
C TRP A 260 -12.63 -20.82 0.34
N HIS A 261 -13.88 -21.13 0.00
CA HIS A 261 -14.24 -22.09 -1.03
C HIS A 261 -15.37 -21.47 -1.86
N ASP A 262 -15.31 -21.63 -3.18
CA ASP A 262 -16.34 -21.12 -4.08
C ASP A 262 -17.60 -22.00 -4.04
N ASP A 263 -17.44 -23.32 -3.89
CA ASP A 263 -18.53 -24.29 -3.96
C ASP A 263 -19.06 -24.75 -2.58
N GLU A 264 -18.25 -24.58 -1.53
CA GLU A 264 -18.60 -25.00 -0.16
C GLU A 264 -18.68 -23.82 0.81
N PRO A 265 -19.54 -23.88 1.85
CA PRO A 265 -19.61 -22.82 2.86
C PRO A 265 -18.24 -22.53 3.48
N PRO A 266 -17.72 -21.29 3.39
CA PRO A 266 -16.40 -20.96 3.91
C PRO A 266 -16.31 -21.23 5.41
N ARG A 267 -15.22 -21.84 5.85
CA ARG A 267 -15.00 -22.15 7.26
C ARG A 267 -14.03 -21.16 7.85
N TYR A 268 -14.21 -20.82 9.13
CA TYR A 268 -13.33 -19.85 9.76
C TYR A 268 -13.11 -20.07 11.24
N ARG A 269 -12.10 -19.38 11.77
CA ARG A 269 -11.84 -19.28 13.21
C ARG A 269 -11.25 -17.92 13.57
N HIS A 270 -11.60 -17.44 14.75
CA HIS A 270 -11.04 -16.22 15.33
C HIS A 270 -9.72 -16.45 16.08
N VAL A 271 -8.76 -15.56 15.88
CA VAL A 271 -7.45 -15.49 16.55
C VAL A 271 -7.31 -14.13 17.23
N LEU A 272 -7.03 -14.11 18.53
CA LEU A 272 -6.91 -12.86 19.30
C LEU A 272 -5.53 -12.23 19.13
N LEU A 273 -5.45 -10.92 18.84
CA LEU A 273 -4.19 -10.20 18.80
C LEU A 273 -3.74 -9.83 20.22
N VAL A 274 -2.51 -10.19 20.57
CA VAL A 274 -1.97 -10.00 21.94
C VAL A 274 -0.59 -9.36 21.93
N GLU A 275 -0.26 -8.71 23.05
CA GLU A 275 1.05 -8.16 23.36
C GLU A 275 1.55 -8.86 24.62
N PRO A 276 2.50 -9.80 24.49
CA PRO A 276 3.18 -10.38 25.64
C PRO A 276 3.92 -9.31 26.44
N HIS A 277 3.75 -9.31 27.76
CA HIS A 277 4.37 -8.35 28.66
C HIS A 277 4.97 -9.03 29.88
N GLY A 278 5.98 -8.40 30.47
CA GLY A 278 6.70 -8.90 31.64
C GLY A 278 7.84 -9.85 31.26
N ARG A 279 8.40 -10.49 32.28
CA ARG A 279 9.45 -11.51 32.14
C ARG A 279 8.95 -12.84 32.67
N TRP A 280 9.56 -13.93 32.23
CA TRP A 280 9.28 -15.24 32.79
C TRP A 280 9.62 -15.27 34.30
N PRO A 281 8.83 -15.95 35.15
CA PRO A 281 7.59 -16.70 34.87
C PRO A 281 6.30 -15.84 34.82
N PHE A 282 6.38 -14.55 35.12
CA PHE A 282 5.25 -13.64 35.29
C PHE A 282 4.69 -13.02 33.99
N HIS A 283 4.84 -13.70 32.85
CA HIS A 283 4.32 -13.19 31.57
C HIS A 283 2.79 -13.00 31.64
N ARG A 284 2.33 -11.86 31.12
CA ARG A 284 0.91 -11.56 30.92
C ARG A 284 0.65 -11.31 29.44
N LEU A 285 -0.48 -11.78 28.94
CA LEU A 285 -0.94 -11.48 27.58
C LEU A 285 -1.89 -10.29 27.65
N ARG A 286 -1.46 -9.13 27.18
CA ARG A 286 -2.33 -7.96 27.02
C ARG A 286 -3.04 -8.07 25.68
N ARG A 287 -4.31 -7.67 25.63
CA ARG A 287 -5.04 -7.57 24.36
C ARG A 287 -4.55 -6.34 23.61
N VAL A 288 -4.33 -6.47 22.31
CA VAL A 288 -4.03 -5.32 21.44
C VAL A 288 -5.30 -4.50 21.30
N LYS A 289 -5.28 -3.22 21.70
CA LYS A 289 -6.46 -2.34 21.75
C LYS A 289 -6.42 -1.30 20.63
N VAL A 290 -6.58 -1.76 19.40
CA VAL A 290 -6.66 -0.90 18.20
C VAL A 290 -7.98 -1.14 17.48
N HIS A 291 -8.37 -0.22 16.60
CA HIS A 291 -9.50 -0.44 15.69
C HIS A 291 -9.18 -1.48 14.62
N ALA A 292 -7.89 -1.67 14.29
CA ALA A 292 -7.45 -2.59 13.24
C ALA A 292 -8.22 -2.34 11.94
N GLY A 293 -8.51 -1.07 11.62
CA GLY A 293 -9.40 -0.70 10.52
C GLY A 293 -8.88 -1.12 9.15
N GLY A 294 -7.57 -1.35 9.03
CA GLY A 294 -7.00 -2.09 7.91
C GLY A 294 -5.90 -3.05 8.33
N ILE A 295 -5.71 -4.08 7.50
CA ILE A 295 -4.71 -5.13 7.68
C ILE A 295 -4.11 -5.52 6.35
N VAL A 296 -2.83 -5.90 6.36
CA VAL A 296 -2.12 -6.35 5.15
C VAL A 296 -1.28 -7.57 5.49
N TRP A 297 -1.53 -8.66 4.78
CA TRP A 297 -0.69 -9.84 4.82
C TRP A 297 0.37 -9.75 3.72
N TYR A 298 1.64 -9.69 4.11
CA TYR A 298 2.76 -9.67 3.18
C TYR A 298 3.82 -10.70 3.60
N GLY A 299 4.08 -11.70 2.74
CA GLY A 299 4.94 -12.83 3.05
C GLY A 299 4.53 -13.52 4.35
N ARG A 300 5.35 -13.39 5.39
CA ARG A 300 5.12 -13.95 6.74
C ARG A 300 4.53 -12.95 7.74
N HIS A 301 4.42 -11.68 7.35
CA HIS A 301 4.01 -10.59 8.23
C HIS A 301 2.55 -10.23 8.02
N LEU A 302 1.91 -9.84 9.12
CA LEU A 302 0.62 -9.18 9.13
C LEU A 302 0.80 -7.77 9.71
N PHE A 303 0.61 -6.75 8.88
CA PHE A 303 0.53 -5.36 9.29
C PHE A 303 -0.89 -5.05 9.74
N VAL A 304 -1.03 -4.31 10.84
CA VAL A 304 -2.32 -3.94 11.42
C VAL A 304 -2.33 -2.46 11.74
N ALA A 305 -3.33 -1.75 11.22
CA ALA A 305 -3.47 -0.32 11.40
C ALA A 305 -3.70 0.01 12.89
N GLY A 306 -2.83 0.85 13.45
CA GLY A 306 -2.81 1.24 14.85
C GLY A 306 -3.41 2.62 15.12
N SER A 307 -4.20 3.16 14.17
CA SER A 307 -4.70 4.53 14.22
C SER A 307 -3.52 5.52 14.34
N SER A 308 -3.62 6.54 15.18
CA SER A 308 -2.58 7.56 15.30
C SER A 308 -1.28 7.08 15.96
N ALA A 309 -1.24 5.84 16.47
CA ALA A 309 -0.02 5.23 17.02
C ALA A 309 0.94 4.71 15.93
N GLY A 310 0.47 4.55 14.69
CA GLY A 310 1.23 3.98 13.57
C GLY A 310 0.75 2.57 13.22
N VAL A 311 1.68 1.65 12.98
CA VAL A 311 1.40 0.30 12.44
C VAL A 311 1.92 -0.76 13.40
N ARG A 312 1.13 -1.81 13.67
CA ARG A 312 1.57 -2.98 14.44
C ARG A 312 1.91 -4.13 13.50
N VAL A 313 2.91 -4.93 13.83
CA VAL A 313 3.38 -6.03 12.99
C VAL A 313 3.38 -7.33 13.77
N PHE A 314 2.83 -8.36 13.16
CA PHE A 314 2.75 -9.73 13.67
C PHE A 314 3.39 -10.69 12.66
N ARG A 315 3.81 -11.87 13.11
CA ARG A 315 4.23 -12.97 12.23
C ARG A 315 3.20 -14.07 12.28
N LEU A 316 2.65 -14.47 11.14
CA LEU A 316 1.60 -15.48 11.10
C LEU A 316 2.10 -16.87 11.52
N ASP A 317 3.41 -17.13 11.39
CA ASP A 317 4.06 -18.32 11.92
C ASP A 317 4.02 -18.38 13.46
N ASP A 318 3.93 -17.23 14.13
CA ASP A 318 3.96 -17.12 15.60
C ASP A 318 2.59 -17.34 16.26
N VAL A 319 1.58 -17.80 15.51
CA VAL A 319 0.27 -18.14 16.12
C VAL A 319 0.47 -19.24 17.18
N VAL A 320 -0.05 -18.99 18.38
CA VAL A 320 0.08 -19.89 19.52
C VAL A 320 -1.26 -20.51 19.88
N ARG A 321 -1.25 -21.83 20.08
CA ARG A 321 -2.36 -22.57 20.67
C ARG A 321 -2.31 -22.48 22.19
N VAL A 322 -3.25 -21.77 22.80
CA VAL A 322 -3.29 -21.62 24.26
C VAL A 322 -3.94 -22.82 24.95
N ARG A 323 -3.32 -23.24 26.07
CA ARG A 323 -3.83 -24.31 26.95
C ARG A 323 -5.03 -23.80 27.77
N ASN A 324 -4.86 -22.70 28.50
CA ASN A 324 -5.90 -22.11 29.35
C ASN A 324 -6.59 -20.92 28.64
N ARG A 325 -7.83 -21.14 28.19
CA ARG A 325 -8.65 -20.15 27.48
C ARG A 325 -9.20 -19.02 28.37
N LEU A 326 -9.20 -19.18 29.70
CA LEU A 326 -9.69 -18.12 30.60
C LEU A 326 -8.83 -16.86 30.49
N ARG A 327 -7.51 -17.01 30.35
CA ARG A 327 -6.55 -15.89 30.22
C ARG A 327 -6.66 -15.14 28.89
N THR A 328 -7.33 -15.73 27.90
CA THR A 328 -7.52 -15.14 26.57
C THR A 328 -8.99 -14.77 26.34
N GLY A 329 -9.85 -14.86 27.36
CA GLY A 329 -11.30 -14.62 27.25
C GLY A 329 -11.97 -15.54 26.22
N GLY A 330 -11.64 -16.83 26.27
CA GLY A 330 -12.27 -17.88 25.47
C GLY A 330 -11.50 -18.28 24.20
N TYR A 331 -10.52 -17.50 23.76
CA TYR A 331 -9.82 -17.75 22.50
C TYR A 331 -8.86 -18.93 22.61
N ARG A 332 -8.91 -19.84 21.63
CA ARG A 332 -7.99 -20.99 21.53
C ARG A 332 -6.65 -20.62 20.89
N TYR A 333 -6.65 -19.61 20.03
CA TYR A 333 -5.46 -19.13 19.34
C TYR A 333 -5.24 -17.65 19.62
N VAL A 334 -3.97 -17.29 19.83
CA VAL A 334 -3.53 -15.91 19.97
C VAL A 334 -2.36 -15.65 19.02
N LEU A 335 -2.26 -14.43 18.53
CA LEU A 335 -1.19 -13.97 17.66
C LEU A 335 -0.42 -12.85 18.38
N PRO A 336 0.81 -13.11 18.86
CA PRO A 336 1.60 -12.13 19.59
C PRO A 336 2.23 -11.10 18.66
N GLN A 337 2.25 -9.84 19.08
CA GLN A 337 2.92 -8.77 18.34
C GLN A 337 4.43 -9.02 18.30
N LEU A 338 5.00 -8.95 17.08
CA LEU A 338 6.44 -9.00 16.84
C LEU A 338 7.05 -7.62 17.17
N THR A 339 6.58 -6.60 16.45
CA THR A 339 7.09 -5.23 16.51
C THR A 339 5.98 -4.22 16.14
N SER A 340 6.33 -2.94 16.09
CA SER A 340 5.46 -1.85 15.64
C SER A 340 6.29 -0.74 15.02
N TYR A 341 5.70 -0.01 14.08
CA TYR A 341 6.17 1.28 13.61
C TYR A 341 5.39 2.39 14.31
N ALA A 342 6.09 3.27 15.03
CA ALA A 342 5.50 4.45 15.64
C ALA A 342 5.37 5.57 14.61
N ALA A 343 4.19 6.15 14.50
CA ALA A 343 3.97 7.32 13.65
C ALA A 343 4.61 8.56 14.25
N GLU A 344 5.45 9.22 13.47
CA GLU A 344 6.05 10.52 13.78
C GLU A 344 5.85 11.47 12.60
N HIS A 345 5.91 12.77 12.89
CA HIS A 345 5.86 13.82 11.89
C HIS A 345 6.74 15.00 12.29
N ASP A 346 7.01 15.87 11.34
CA ASP A 346 7.73 17.13 11.56
C ASP A 346 6.82 18.14 12.30
N ALA A 347 7.43 19.13 12.96
CA ALA A 347 6.75 20.00 13.92
C ALA A 347 5.61 20.84 13.30
N ASP A 348 5.72 21.15 12.01
CA ASP A 348 4.75 21.88 11.20
C ASP A 348 3.67 20.98 10.57
N GLY A 349 3.86 19.66 10.61
CA GLY A 349 2.90 18.67 10.11
C GLY A 349 1.77 18.37 11.08
N THR A 350 0.63 17.90 10.56
CA THR A 350 -0.49 17.39 11.38
C THR A 350 -0.39 15.88 11.53
N ARG A 351 -0.64 15.34 12.72
CA ARG A 351 -0.56 13.90 12.97
C ARG A 351 -1.41 13.07 11.99
N MET A 352 -0.84 12.00 11.45
CA MET A 352 -1.57 11.01 10.62
C MET A 352 -2.24 9.92 11.47
N THR A 353 -3.44 9.53 11.08
CA THR A 353 -4.23 8.42 11.63
C THR A 353 -4.34 7.29 10.62
N TYR A 354 -3.71 6.16 10.90
CA TYR A 354 -3.76 4.99 10.02
C TYR A 354 -5.09 4.26 10.22
N SER A 355 -6.06 4.54 9.35
CA SER A 355 -7.44 4.01 9.45
C SER A 355 -7.60 2.70 8.71
N PHE A 356 -7.10 2.62 7.47
CA PHE A 356 -7.17 1.44 6.60
C PHE A 356 -5.83 1.25 5.87
N MET A 357 -5.59 0.05 5.34
CA MET A 357 -4.33 -0.29 4.69
C MET A 357 -4.51 -1.38 3.64
N SER A 358 -3.73 -1.30 2.56
CA SER A 358 -3.68 -2.30 1.50
C SER A 358 -2.27 -2.34 0.89
N LEU A 359 -2.12 -3.00 -0.27
CA LEU A 359 -0.87 -3.06 -1.02
C LEU A 359 -0.97 -2.38 -2.38
N ASP A 360 0.16 -1.84 -2.82
CA ASP A 360 0.44 -1.54 -4.22
C ASP A 360 1.61 -2.43 -4.67
N ARG A 361 1.32 -3.35 -5.60
CA ARG A 361 2.28 -4.23 -6.27
C ARG A 361 2.45 -3.90 -7.76
N GLY A 362 1.81 -2.82 -8.23
CA GLY A 362 1.76 -2.46 -9.66
C GLY A 362 2.90 -1.56 -10.11
N GLY A 363 3.77 -1.12 -9.19
CA GLY A 363 4.91 -0.25 -9.46
C GLY A 363 6.15 -0.96 -9.98
N VAL A 364 7.07 -0.19 -10.55
CA VAL A 364 8.44 -0.65 -10.80
C VAL A 364 9.22 -0.56 -9.50
N GLY A 365 9.91 -1.65 -9.13
CA GLY A 365 10.71 -1.71 -7.91
C GLY A 365 9.95 -2.39 -6.78
N ASP A 366 9.98 -1.77 -5.59
CA ASP A 366 9.44 -2.37 -4.38
C ASP A 366 7.90 -2.43 -4.36
N ASP A 367 7.37 -3.45 -3.70
CA ASP A 367 5.98 -3.43 -3.23
C ASP A 367 5.80 -2.34 -2.18
N HIS A 368 4.61 -1.76 -2.11
CA HIS A 368 4.31 -0.67 -1.19
C HIS A 368 3.14 -1.01 -0.28
N LEU A 369 3.29 -0.70 1.01
CA LEU A 369 2.17 -0.60 1.93
C LEU A 369 1.46 0.73 1.66
N VAL A 370 0.18 0.66 1.31
CA VAL A 370 -0.71 1.81 1.16
C VAL A 370 -1.51 1.97 2.44
N ALA A 371 -1.65 3.19 2.94
CA ALA A 371 -2.48 3.50 4.09
C ALA A 371 -3.28 4.79 3.87
N GLY A 372 -4.36 4.96 4.61
CA GLY A 372 -5.12 6.20 4.54
C GLY A 372 -5.90 6.56 5.78
N GLU A 373 -6.46 7.77 5.73
CA GLU A 373 -7.23 8.38 6.81
C GLU A 373 -8.73 8.39 6.52
N TYR A 374 -9.48 7.86 7.47
CA TYR A 374 -10.89 8.18 7.56
C TYR A 374 -11.07 9.60 8.09
N GLY A 375 -11.89 10.39 7.40
CA GLY A 375 -12.30 11.71 7.85
C GLY A 375 -13.72 12.03 7.40
N ARG A 376 -14.46 12.79 8.20
CA ARG A 376 -15.70 13.45 7.77
C ARG A 376 -15.38 14.75 7.03
N LYS A 377 -16.38 15.40 6.42
CA LYS A 377 -16.21 16.70 5.76
C LYS A 377 -15.51 17.70 6.72
N GLY A 378 -14.42 18.30 6.25
CA GLY A 378 -13.58 19.21 7.05
C GLY A 378 -12.49 18.53 7.89
N GLY A 379 -12.41 17.18 7.88
CA GLY A 379 -11.30 16.42 8.44
C GLY A 379 -10.18 16.19 7.42
N SER A 380 -9.17 15.40 7.83
CA SER A 380 -8.09 15.00 6.93
C SER A 380 -8.48 13.78 6.09
N HIS A 381 -7.96 13.74 4.86
CA HIS A 381 -8.27 12.72 3.85
C HIS A 381 -6.97 12.37 3.11
N ARG A 382 -5.99 11.85 3.84
CA ARG A 382 -4.66 11.53 3.28
C ARG A 382 -4.58 10.07 2.85
N LEU A 383 -3.90 9.85 1.72
CA LEU A 383 -3.39 8.55 1.28
C LEU A 383 -1.86 8.63 1.29
N ILE A 384 -1.21 7.61 1.83
CA ILE A 384 0.24 7.57 2.03
C ILE A 384 0.78 6.18 1.68
N SER A 385 1.98 6.13 1.10
CA SER A 385 2.61 4.88 0.69
C SER A 385 4.01 4.74 1.29
N TYR A 386 4.35 3.53 1.72
CA TYR A 386 5.67 3.16 2.26
C TYR A 386 6.22 1.96 1.51
N ALA A 387 7.46 2.06 1.01
CA ALA A 387 8.11 0.93 0.39
C ALA A 387 8.31 -0.22 1.39
N ILE A 388 8.13 -1.45 0.91
CA ILE A 388 8.42 -2.68 1.62
C ILE A 388 9.77 -3.19 1.12
N ASP A 389 10.65 -3.53 2.06
CA ASP A 389 11.92 -4.16 1.76
C ASP A 389 11.68 -5.64 1.44
N GLY A 390 12.02 -6.06 0.22
CA GLY A 390 11.75 -7.41 -0.29
C GLY A 390 12.46 -8.54 0.47
N ASP A 391 13.64 -8.26 1.03
CA ASP A 391 14.42 -9.27 1.76
C ASP A 391 13.81 -9.56 3.14
N THR A 392 13.39 -8.51 3.84
CA THR A 392 12.84 -8.62 5.19
C THR A 392 11.33 -8.79 5.22
N GLY A 393 10.61 -8.33 4.19
CA GLY A 393 9.15 -8.22 4.16
C GLY A 393 8.60 -7.23 5.20
N LEU A 394 9.41 -6.24 5.58
CA LEU A 394 9.09 -5.16 6.52
C LEU A 394 9.20 -3.80 5.79
N LEU A 395 8.77 -2.69 6.40
CA LEU A 395 8.90 -1.39 5.76
C LEU A 395 10.39 -1.02 5.58
N ARG A 396 10.75 -0.62 4.36
CA ARG A 396 12.09 -0.13 4.03
C ARG A 396 12.40 1.06 4.91
N SER A 397 13.49 0.96 5.67
CA SER A 397 13.87 1.94 6.67
C SER A 397 15.29 2.45 6.41
N ASP A 398 15.57 3.69 6.78
CA ASP A 398 16.92 4.23 6.81
C ASP A 398 17.77 3.59 7.92
N GLY A 399 19.06 3.96 8.00
CA GLY A 399 19.98 3.48 9.03
C GLY A 399 19.57 3.79 10.48
N GLN A 400 18.55 4.63 10.69
CA GLN A 400 17.97 4.96 11.99
C GLN A 400 16.64 4.23 12.24
N GLY A 401 16.24 3.29 11.36
CA GLY A 401 15.00 2.54 11.46
C GLY A 401 13.75 3.36 11.12
N ARG A 402 13.90 4.44 10.34
CA ARG A 402 12.79 5.30 9.90
C ARG A 402 12.36 4.91 8.50
N ALA A 403 11.12 4.46 8.35
CA ALA A 403 10.48 4.34 7.05
C ALA A 403 9.86 5.70 6.68
N VAL A 404 10.39 6.32 5.64
CA VAL A 404 9.85 7.57 5.08
C VAL A 404 8.87 7.20 3.96
N PRO A 405 7.71 7.86 3.86
CA PRO A 405 6.77 7.58 2.78
C PRO A 405 7.38 7.90 1.42
N THR A 406 7.04 7.09 0.42
CA THR A 406 7.44 7.32 -0.97
C THR A 406 6.43 8.23 -1.68
N ASP A 407 5.17 8.23 -1.24
CA ASP A 407 4.13 9.12 -1.77
C ASP A 407 3.13 9.56 -0.70
N LEU A 408 2.52 10.73 -0.94
CA LEU A 408 1.50 11.33 -0.09
C LEU A 408 0.53 12.15 -0.96
N HIS A 409 -0.75 11.84 -0.81
CA HIS A 409 -1.82 12.60 -1.44
C HIS A 409 -2.79 13.10 -0.37
N ASP A 410 -3.00 14.41 -0.30
CA ASP A 410 -3.92 15.04 0.65
C ASP A 410 -5.20 15.50 -0.05
N ARG A 411 -6.26 15.77 0.73
CA ARG A 411 -7.59 16.21 0.24
C ARG A 411 -8.25 15.21 -0.70
N GLN A 412 -8.17 13.93 -0.35
CA GLN A 412 -8.79 12.83 -1.09
C GLN A 412 -10.28 12.67 -0.74
N VAL A 413 -10.87 11.53 -1.12
CA VAL A 413 -12.30 11.24 -0.96
C VAL A 413 -12.73 11.39 0.51
N VAL A 414 -13.94 11.93 0.74
CA VAL A 414 -14.51 12.10 2.08
C VAL A 414 -15.11 10.77 2.55
N ARG A 415 -14.95 10.43 3.84
CA ARG A 415 -15.45 9.18 4.45
C ARG A 415 -14.94 7.91 3.76
N MET A 416 -13.69 7.92 3.30
CA MET A 416 -13.00 6.70 2.85
C MET A 416 -12.95 5.68 3.98
N GLN A 417 -13.24 4.43 3.65
CA GLN A 417 -13.12 3.31 4.58
C GLN A 417 -12.00 2.35 4.18
N GLY A 418 -11.63 2.32 2.89
CA GLY A 418 -10.54 1.54 2.34
C GLY A 418 -10.03 2.16 1.05
N ALA A 419 -8.77 1.90 0.70
CA ALA A 419 -8.21 2.25 -0.59
C ALA A 419 -7.16 1.22 -1.00
N VAL A 420 -7.15 0.81 -2.27
CA VAL A 420 -6.17 -0.12 -2.85
C VAL A 420 -5.73 0.35 -4.23
N VAL A 421 -4.50 0.00 -4.62
CA VAL A 421 -4.01 0.20 -5.99
C VAL A 421 -4.10 -1.13 -6.73
N ALA A 422 -4.95 -1.18 -7.75
CA ALA A 422 -5.18 -2.34 -8.60
C ALA A 422 -4.93 -1.96 -10.06
N ASP A 423 -4.03 -2.67 -10.73
CA ASP A 423 -3.60 -2.38 -12.12
C ASP A 423 -3.24 -0.89 -12.35
N GLY A 424 -2.50 -0.30 -11.39
CA GLY A 424 -2.09 1.10 -11.44
C GLY A 424 -3.20 2.12 -11.20
N ARG A 425 -4.39 1.69 -10.77
CA ARG A 425 -5.54 2.55 -10.48
C ARG A 425 -5.87 2.50 -9.00
N TRP A 426 -6.18 3.66 -8.44
CA TRP A 426 -6.69 3.75 -7.08
C TRP A 426 -8.18 3.40 -7.08
N VAL A 427 -8.54 2.50 -6.18
CA VAL A 427 -9.91 2.10 -5.90
C VAL A 427 -10.21 2.38 -4.43
N VAL A 428 -11.26 3.13 -4.16
CA VAL A 428 -11.59 3.61 -2.81
C VAL A 428 -13.03 3.27 -2.47
N THR A 429 -13.25 2.69 -1.29
CA THR A 429 -14.59 2.48 -0.72
C THR A 429 -14.95 3.66 0.17
N SER A 430 -16.19 4.13 0.12
CA SER A 430 -16.68 5.15 1.05
C SER A 430 -18.07 4.80 1.58
N SER A 431 -18.26 4.98 2.89
CA SER A 431 -19.53 4.70 3.57
C SER A 431 -20.42 5.94 3.64
N ASN A 432 -21.70 5.74 3.33
CA ASN A 432 -22.75 6.74 3.48
C ASN A 432 -23.49 6.65 4.83
N GLY A 433 -23.13 5.68 5.67
CA GLY A 433 -23.76 5.42 6.96
C GLY A 433 -24.64 4.16 6.96
N GLU A 434 -25.18 3.82 8.12
CA GLU A 434 -26.03 2.65 8.30
C GLU A 434 -27.31 2.74 7.46
N GLY A 435 -27.64 1.66 6.76
CA GLY A 435 -28.85 1.55 5.93
C GLY A 435 -28.73 2.20 4.55
N LEU A 436 -27.67 2.96 4.28
CA LEU A 436 -27.43 3.58 2.98
C LEU A 436 -26.36 2.79 2.19
N PRO A 437 -26.57 2.55 0.88
CA PRO A 437 -25.54 1.99 0.00
C PRO A 437 -24.28 2.87 -0.02
N GLY A 438 -23.10 2.25 -0.05
CA GLY A 438 -21.82 2.95 -0.17
C GLY A 438 -21.43 3.26 -1.62
N ASP A 439 -20.36 4.03 -1.79
CA ASP A 439 -19.83 4.38 -3.10
C ASP A 439 -18.47 3.75 -3.36
N LEU A 440 -18.23 3.42 -4.62
CA LEU A 440 -16.93 2.99 -5.14
C LEU A 440 -16.33 4.15 -5.95
N TRP A 441 -15.06 4.45 -5.73
CA TRP A 441 -14.35 5.47 -6.50
C TRP A 441 -13.17 4.84 -7.22
N VAL A 442 -13.00 5.15 -8.50
CA VAL A 442 -11.92 4.60 -9.34
C VAL A 442 -11.21 5.73 -10.06
N GLY A 443 -9.89 5.73 -10.05
CA GLY A 443 -9.08 6.71 -10.79
C GLY A 443 -7.70 6.89 -10.22
N SER A 444 -7.32 8.15 -10.04
CA SER A 444 -6.04 8.55 -9.46
C SER A 444 -6.27 9.60 -8.35
N PRO A 445 -5.32 9.79 -7.44
CA PRO A 445 -5.47 10.77 -6.37
C PRO A 445 -5.77 12.16 -6.92
N GLY A 446 -6.80 12.82 -6.39
CA GLY A 446 -7.34 14.09 -6.89
C GLY A 446 -8.20 14.01 -8.17
N ARG A 447 -8.26 12.86 -8.86
CA ARG A 447 -9.08 12.64 -10.07
C ARG A 447 -9.78 11.29 -10.01
N PHE A 448 -10.86 11.22 -9.24
CA PHE A 448 -11.68 10.01 -9.08
C PHE A 448 -13.01 10.11 -9.82
N THR A 449 -13.42 9.01 -10.44
CA THR A 449 -14.79 8.79 -10.90
C THR A 449 -15.59 8.13 -9.78
N ARG A 450 -16.72 8.74 -9.39
CA ARG A 450 -17.61 8.21 -8.34
C ARG A 450 -18.69 7.32 -8.93
N HIS A 451 -18.74 6.07 -8.51
CA HIS A 451 -19.85 5.15 -8.74
C HIS A 451 -20.74 5.15 -7.50
N ARG A 452 -21.88 5.83 -7.59
CA ARG A 452 -22.74 6.11 -6.44
C ARG A 452 -23.61 4.91 -6.08
N GLY A 453 -23.64 4.56 -4.80
CA GLY A 453 -24.56 3.56 -4.25
C GLY A 453 -24.36 2.14 -4.78
N VAL A 454 -23.20 1.83 -5.35
CA VAL A 454 -22.92 0.51 -5.94
C VAL A 454 -22.41 -0.51 -4.93
N LEU A 455 -21.98 -0.06 -3.74
CA LEU A 455 -21.51 -0.91 -2.64
C LEU A 455 -22.62 -1.21 -1.63
N PRO A 456 -22.52 -2.30 -0.87
CA PRO A 456 -23.47 -2.57 0.22
C PRO A 456 -23.37 -1.51 1.32
N THR A 457 -24.28 -1.54 2.29
CA THR A 457 -24.25 -0.62 3.43
C THR A 457 -23.08 -0.91 4.37
N GLY A 458 -22.42 0.15 4.83
CA GLY A 458 -21.22 0.09 5.68
C GLY A 458 -20.06 -0.70 5.07
N PRO A 459 -19.65 -0.41 3.82
CA PRO A 459 -18.46 -1.04 3.25
C PRO A 459 -17.22 -0.52 3.99
N GLU A 460 -16.31 -1.42 4.32
CA GLU A 460 -15.08 -1.09 5.02
C GLU A 460 -13.85 -1.20 4.11
N ASP A 461 -12.75 -1.76 4.60
CA ASP A 461 -11.48 -1.85 3.87
C ASP A 461 -11.60 -2.67 2.58
N ILE A 462 -10.61 -2.54 1.70
CA ILE A 462 -10.59 -3.19 0.39
C ILE A 462 -9.18 -3.68 0.03
N THR A 463 -9.11 -4.87 -0.58
CA THR A 463 -7.85 -5.45 -1.08
C THR A 463 -7.99 -5.93 -2.54
N TRP A 464 -6.86 -6.23 -3.18
CA TRP A 464 -6.76 -6.62 -4.59
C TRP A 464 -6.27 -8.07 -4.72
N LEU A 465 -7.03 -8.87 -5.48
CA LEU A 465 -6.74 -10.26 -5.82
C LEU A 465 -6.41 -10.34 -7.33
N PRO A 466 -5.14 -10.18 -7.73
CA PRO A 466 -4.76 -10.06 -9.14
C PRO A 466 -5.09 -11.32 -9.95
N GLN A 467 -4.95 -12.51 -9.38
CA GLN A 467 -5.15 -13.79 -10.07
C GLN A 467 -6.57 -13.96 -10.63
N ARG A 468 -7.58 -13.42 -9.95
CA ARG A 468 -8.99 -13.46 -10.38
C ARG A 468 -9.48 -12.12 -10.93
N ARG A 469 -8.61 -11.10 -10.96
CA ARG A 469 -8.95 -9.70 -11.26
C ARG A 469 -10.10 -9.17 -10.40
N GLN A 470 -10.04 -9.44 -9.10
CA GLN A 470 -11.11 -9.10 -8.16
C GLN A 470 -10.63 -8.20 -7.04
N LEU A 471 -11.50 -7.28 -6.65
CA LEU A 471 -11.35 -6.56 -5.38
C LEU A 471 -12.17 -7.28 -4.31
N TRP A 472 -11.71 -7.25 -3.07
CA TRP A 472 -12.38 -7.90 -1.94
C TRP A 472 -12.60 -6.90 -0.82
N SER A 473 -13.82 -6.87 -0.27
CA SER A 473 -14.21 -5.96 0.81
C SER A 473 -15.15 -6.67 1.80
N LEU A 474 -15.52 -5.97 2.86
CA LEU A 474 -16.45 -6.46 3.88
C LEU A 474 -17.37 -5.34 4.41
N THR A 475 -18.38 -5.71 5.20
CA THR A 475 -19.29 -4.74 5.84
C THR A 475 -19.38 -4.88 7.35
N GLU A 476 -19.59 -3.76 8.05
CA GLU A 476 -19.50 -3.71 9.52
C GLU A 476 -20.83 -3.87 10.29
N TRP A 477 -21.98 -3.55 9.68
CA TRP A 477 -23.24 -3.38 10.40
C TRP A 477 -23.85 -4.71 10.85
N PRO A 478 -24.29 -4.84 12.13
CA PRO A 478 -24.96 -6.05 12.62
C PRO A 478 -26.14 -6.48 11.75
N GLY A 479 -26.26 -7.79 11.49
CA GLY A 479 -27.29 -8.36 10.60
C GLY A 479 -27.09 -8.07 9.11
N ARG A 480 -26.01 -7.36 8.75
CA ARG A 480 -25.65 -6.95 7.39
C ARG A 480 -24.14 -7.04 7.19
N ARG A 481 -23.55 -8.15 7.65
CA ARG A 481 -22.11 -8.39 7.58
C ARG A 481 -21.79 -9.40 6.50
N TRP A 482 -21.08 -8.95 5.50
CA TRP A 482 -20.60 -9.78 4.41
C TRP A 482 -19.09 -9.65 4.23
N VAL A 483 -18.49 -10.68 3.64
CA VAL A 483 -17.21 -10.61 2.94
C VAL A 483 -17.52 -10.89 1.48
N TYR A 484 -17.08 -10.04 0.56
CA TYR A 484 -17.56 -10.07 -0.82
C TYR A 484 -16.52 -9.64 -1.84
N ALA A 485 -16.63 -10.23 -3.02
CA ALA A 485 -15.81 -9.94 -4.18
C ALA A 485 -16.52 -8.95 -5.11
N ILE A 486 -15.71 -8.14 -5.82
CA ILE A 486 -16.11 -7.20 -6.86
C ILE A 486 -15.26 -7.50 -8.09
N ASP A 487 -15.90 -7.76 -9.23
CA ASP A 487 -15.19 -7.97 -10.49
C ASP A 487 -14.62 -6.64 -11.00
N ALA A 488 -13.29 -6.48 -10.98
CA ALA A 488 -12.67 -5.18 -11.22
C ALA A 488 -12.83 -4.70 -12.66
N ASP A 489 -12.88 -5.60 -13.63
CA ASP A 489 -12.99 -5.27 -15.06
C ASP A 489 -14.26 -4.48 -15.38
N ARG A 490 -15.35 -4.72 -14.64
CA ARG A 490 -16.61 -3.95 -14.77
C ARG A 490 -16.44 -2.48 -14.43
N TRP A 491 -15.50 -2.16 -13.54
CA TRP A 491 -15.29 -0.81 -12.98
C TRP A 491 -14.05 -0.12 -13.56
N PHE A 492 -13.14 -0.89 -14.18
CA PHE A 492 -11.92 -0.35 -14.81
C PHE A 492 -12.11 -0.05 -16.30
N ALA A 493 -13.22 -0.44 -16.92
CA ALA A 493 -13.52 -0.01 -18.27
C ALA A 493 -13.61 1.54 -18.33
N LEU A 494 -12.78 2.16 -19.17
CA LEU A 494 -12.94 3.56 -19.54
C LEU A 494 -14.33 3.69 -20.18
N ARG A 495 -15.31 4.23 -19.47
CA ARG A 495 -16.42 4.87 -20.16
C ARG A 495 -15.80 6.09 -20.84
N ARG A 496 -15.46 5.91 -22.11
CA ARG A 496 -14.97 6.95 -23.03
C ARG A 496 -15.92 8.13 -23.04
#